data_AF-A0A484Y6W5-F1
#
_entry.id   AF-A0A484Y6W5-F1
#
_cell.length_a   1.000
_cell.length_b   1.000
_cell.length_c   1.000
_cell.angle_alpha   90.00
_cell.angle_beta   90.00
_cell.angle_gamma   90.00
#
_symmetry.space_group_name_H-M   'P 1'
#
loop_
_entity.id
_entity.type
_entity.pdbx_description
1 polymer ?
#
loop_
_entity_poly.entity_id
_entity_poly.type
_entity_poly.pdbx_seq_one_letter_code
_entity_poly.pdbx_strand_id
1 'polypeptide(L)' 'MLRKTYASWRKKLAEKRGDIAEVQADLAEAKAKGNAKKIAKYQKKLAEKQADLREIQQELNQARAELAALNK' A
#
# COMPACT_ATOMS: atom_id res chain seq x y z
N MET A 1 11.36 -21.06 -5.55
CA MET A 1 10.26 -20.44 -4.76
C MET A 1 10.31 -18.90 -4.75
N LEU A 2 11.48 -18.27 -4.62
CA LEU A 2 11.65 -16.80 -4.51
C LEU A 2 11.12 -15.95 -5.68
N ARG A 3 11.16 -16.44 -6.94
CA ARG A 3 10.61 -15.70 -8.08
C ARG A 3 9.08 -15.59 -8.02
N LYS A 4 8.42 -16.63 -7.46
CA LYS A 4 6.96 -16.70 -7.27
C LYS A 4 6.51 -15.78 -6.14
N THR A 5 7.35 -15.61 -5.09
CA THR A 5 7.08 -14.68 -4.00
C THR A 5 7.23 -13.23 -4.46
N TYR A 6 8.28 -12.88 -5.22
CA TYR A 6 8.46 -11.51 -5.73
C TYR A 6 7.29 -11.03 -6.62
N ALA A 7 6.80 -11.88 -7.53
CA ALA A 7 5.63 -11.56 -8.35
C ALA A 7 4.36 -11.37 -7.51
N SER A 8 4.15 -12.20 -6.48
CA SER A 8 3.05 -12.07 -5.53
C SER A 8 3.12 -10.76 -4.74
N TRP A 9 4.30 -10.39 -4.25
CA TRP A 9 4.51 -9.13 -3.53
C TRP A 9 4.29 -7.90 -4.42
N ARG A 10 4.72 -7.94 -5.69
CA ARG A 10 4.40 -6.88 -6.66
C ARG A 10 2.90 -6.73 -6.91
N LYS A 11 2.17 -7.84 -6.99
CA LYS A 11 0.71 -7.81 -7.15
C LYS A 11 0.04 -7.18 -5.92
N LYS A 12 0.40 -7.65 -4.72
CA LYS A 12 -0.10 -7.07 -3.45
C LYS A 12 0.18 -5.58 -3.33
N LEU A 13 1.37 -5.14 -3.75
CA LEU A 13 1.73 -3.71 -3.77
C LEU A 13 0.81 -2.91 -4.71
N ALA A 14 0.51 -3.43 -5.90
CA ALA A 14 -0.41 -2.78 -6.84
C ALA A 14 -1.84 -2.70 -6.28
N GLU A 15 -2.33 -3.79 -5.68
CA GLU A 15 -3.65 -3.83 -5.03
C GLU A 15 -3.74 -2.79 -3.89
N LYS A 16 -2.74 -2.74 -3.00
CA LYS A 16 -2.71 -1.74 -1.92
C LYS A 16 -2.61 -0.30 -2.41
N ARG A 17 -1.98 -0.04 -3.56
CA ARG A 17 -1.98 1.30 -4.18
C ARG A 17 -3.37 1.69 -4.67
N GLY A 18 -4.11 0.75 -5.27
CA GLY A 18 -5.51 0.95 -5.67
C GLY A 18 -6.39 1.30 -4.46
N ASP A 19 -6.31 0.49 -3.42
CA ASP A 19 -7.00 0.72 -2.15
C ASP A 19 -6.74 2.12 -1.54
N ILE A 20 -5.49 2.59 -1.61
CA ILE A 20 -5.10 3.92 -1.14
C ILE A 20 -5.75 5.01 -1.99
N ALA A 21 -5.74 4.84 -3.32
CA ALA A 21 -6.35 5.79 -4.24
C ALA A 21 -7.87 5.91 -4.01
N GLU A 22 -8.56 4.79 -3.77
CA GLU A 22 -9.98 4.80 -3.41
C GLU A 22 -10.24 5.57 -2.11
N VAL A 23 -9.45 5.31 -1.05
CA VAL A 23 -9.61 6.04 0.22
C VAL A 23 -9.28 7.53 0.07
N GLN A 24 -8.35 7.89 -0.81
CA GLN A 24 -8.06 9.29 -1.14
C GLN A 24 -9.23 9.97 -1.86
N ALA A 25 -9.88 9.28 -2.80
CA ALA A 25 -11.08 9.78 -3.47
C ALA A 25 -12.23 9.97 -2.47
N ASP A 26 -12.48 8.98 -1.62
CA ASP A 26 -13.47 9.05 -0.52
C ASP A 26 -13.18 10.22 0.43
N LEU A 27 -11.91 10.43 0.78
CA LEU A 27 -11.49 11.56 1.62
C LEU A 27 -11.72 12.91 0.92
N ALA A 28 -11.42 13.01 -0.37
CA ALA A 28 -11.66 14.22 -1.16
C ALA A 28 -13.15 14.54 -1.24
N GLU A 29 -14.00 13.55 -1.48
CA GLU A 29 -15.46 13.71 -1.47
C GLU A 29 -15.97 14.14 -0.08
N ALA A 30 -15.46 13.53 0.99
CA ALA A 30 -15.84 13.89 2.35
C ALA A 30 -15.44 15.34 2.69
N LYS A 31 -14.27 15.80 2.21
CA LYS A 31 -13.82 17.20 2.34
C LYS A 31 -14.72 18.15 1.56
N ALA A 32 -15.05 17.83 0.31
CA ALA A 32 -15.94 18.63 -0.52
C ALA A 32 -17.34 18.78 0.11
N LYS A 33 -17.84 17.72 0.76
CA LYS A 33 -19.14 17.72 1.46
C LYS A 33 -19.07 18.27 2.90
N GLY A 34 -17.90 18.71 3.38
CA GLY A 34 -17.73 19.21 4.75
C GLY A 34 -18.02 18.18 5.85
N ASN A 35 -17.95 16.88 5.55
CA ASN A 35 -18.32 15.83 6.50
C ASN A 35 -17.15 15.48 7.43
N ALA A 36 -16.99 16.24 8.51
CA ALA A 36 -15.91 16.06 9.48
C ALA A 36 -15.75 14.62 10.01
N LYS A 37 -16.86 13.91 10.27
CA LYS A 37 -16.82 12.51 10.72
C LYS A 37 -16.22 11.58 9.66
N LYS A 38 -16.63 11.72 8.39
CA LYS A 38 -16.07 10.94 7.28
C LYS A 38 -14.61 11.32 7.02
N ILE A 39 -14.26 12.60 7.09
CA ILE A 39 -12.88 13.08 6.92
C ILE A 39 -11.95 12.39 7.93
N ALA A 40 -12.27 12.44 9.22
CA ALA A 40 -11.45 11.80 10.25
C ALA A 40 -11.34 10.28 10.04
N LYS A 41 -12.45 9.62 9.67
CA LYS A 41 -12.48 8.18 9.37
C LYS A 41 -11.56 7.82 8.20
N TYR A 42 -11.62 8.56 7.10
CA TYR A 42 -10.82 8.28 5.90
C TYR A 42 -9.36 8.68 6.07
N GLN A 43 -9.05 9.73 6.84
CA GLN A 43 -7.67 10.06 7.20
C GLN A 43 -7.02 8.92 8.01
N LYS A 44 -7.73 8.36 9.00
CA LYS A 44 -7.23 7.21 9.76
C LYS A 44 -6.99 6.01 8.83
N LYS A 45 -7.98 5.65 8.02
CA LYS A 45 -7.85 4.54 7.05
C LYS A 45 -6.71 4.74 6.06
N LEU A 46 -6.49 5.97 5.60
CA LEU A 46 -5.41 6.31 4.68
C LEU A 46 -4.05 6.08 5.36
N ALA A 47 -3.89 6.52 6.61
CA ALA A 47 -2.68 6.29 7.38
C ALA A 47 -2.39 4.80 7.60
N GLU A 48 -3.42 4.02 7.96
CA GLU A 48 -3.31 2.56 8.12
C GLU A 48 -2.87 1.88 6.81
N LYS A 49 -3.53 2.19 5.69
CA LYS A 49 -3.15 1.61 4.39
C LYS A 49 -1.75 2.04 3.92
N GLN A 50 -1.33 3.27 4.23
CA GLN A 50 0.02 3.74 3.93
C GLN A 50 1.09 3.03 4.76
N ALA A 51 0.79 2.68 6.01
CA ALA A 51 1.66 1.86 6.85
C ALA A 51 1.81 0.44 6.26
N ASP A 52 0.69 -0.23 5.93
CA ASP A 52 0.71 -1.55 5.27
C ASP A 52 1.55 -1.53 3.98
N LEU A 53 1.41 -0.48 3.17
CA LEU A 53 2.14 -0.36 1.91
C LEU A 53 3.65 -0.21 2.15
N ARG A 54 4.07 0.49 3.22
CA ARG A 54 5.48 0.63 3.59
C ARG A 54 6.06 -0.72 3.99
N GLU A 55 5.35 -1.52 4.77
CA GLU A 55 5.80 -2.87 5.16
C GLU A 55 5.98 -3.76 3.92
N ILE A 56 5.00 -3.80 3.02
CA ILE A 56 5.09 -4.57 1.77
C ILE A 56 6.28 -4.10 0.92
N GLN A 57 6.54 -2.79 0.88
CA GLN A 57 7.66 -2.23 0.14
C GLN A 57 9.02 -2.64 0.75
N GLN A 58 9.11 -2.75 2.08
CA GLN A 58 10.30 -3.25 2.76
C GLN A 58 10.54 -4.73 2.49
N GLU A 59 9.50 -5.57 2.64
CA GLU A 59 9.56 -7.00 2.32
C GLU A 59 10.00 -7.25 0.87
N LEU A 60 9.43 -6.48 -0.08
CA LEU A 60 9.79 -6.57 -1.49
C LEU A 60 11.27 -6.20 -1.72
N ASN A 61 11.77 -5.18 -1.03
CA ASN A 61 13.16 -4.75 -1.13
C ASN A 61 14.12 -5.80 -0.56
N GLN A 62 13.78 -6.40 0.58
CA GLN A 62 14.56 -7.51 1.17
C GLN A 62 14.60 -8.71 0.24
N ALA A 63 13.44 -9.17 -0.25
CA ALA A 63 13.35 -10.28 -1.20
C ALA A 63 14.15 -10.01 -2.50
N ARG A 64 14.18 -8.75 -2.95
CA ARG A 64 15.00 -8.34 -4.10
C ARG A 64 16.49 -8.39 -3.79
N ALA A 65 16.91 -7.94 -2.61
CA ALA A 65 18.32 -7.96 -2.20
C ALA A 65 18.83 -9.40 -2.04
N GLU A 66 18.05 -10.28 -1.42
CA GLU A 66 18.37 -11.71 -1.30
C GLU A 66 18.50 -12.37 -2.67
N LEU A 67 17.56 -12.12 -3.59
CA LEU A 67 17.62 -12.64 -4.95
C LEU A 67 18.88 -12.15 -5.69
N ALA A 68 19.27 -10.90 -5.50
CA ALA A 68 20.47 -10.33 -6.12
C ALA A 68 21.76 -10.94 -5.54
N ALA A 69 21.80 -11.20 -4.23
CA ALA A 69 22.94 -11.83 -3.57
C ALA A 69 23.14 -13.30 -3.99
N LEU A 70 22.05 -14.03 -4.25
CA LEU A 70 22.07 -15.42 -4.74
C LEU A 70 22.50 -15.55 -6.21
N ASN A 71 22.37 -14.49 -6.99
CA ASN A 71 22.70 -14.47 -8.43
C ASN A 71 24.12 -13.94 -8.71
N LYS A 72 24.93 -13.78 -7.66
CA LYS A 72 26.29 -13.25 -7.71
C LYS A 72 27.30 -14.35 -7.41
#